data_AF-A0A2I1HZV6-F1
#
_entry.id   AF-A0A2I1HZV6-F1
#
_cell.length_a   1.000
_cell.length_b   1.000
_cell.length_c   1.000
_cell.angle_alpha   90.00
_cell.angle_beta   90.00
_cell.angle_gamma   90.00
#
_symmetry.space_group_name_H-M   'P 1'
#
loop_
_entity.id
_entity.type
_entity.pdbx_description
1 polymer ?
#
loop_
_entity_poly.entity_id
_entity_poly.type
_entity_poly.pdbx_seq_one_letter_code
_entity_poly.pdbx_strand_id
1 'polypeptide(L)'
;MKRRIVAALVTALLPLGMTGCSIASKTSACEELSGPLKEAGVALLNARLGEAENPGESFTKLAEAYETASAKIANSEVKASVDQVAADWRTVAEKAQALSEDPKNVDEEKIQDLQASFEQLNTHQTELFHTCGYKY
;
A
#
# COMPACT_ATOMS: atom_id res chain seq x y z
N MET A 1 20.85 -10.08 4.16
CA MET A 1 20.19 -9.28 5.22
C MET A 1 19.16 -8.31 4.65
N LYS A 2 19.44 -7.60 3.54
CA LYS A 2 18.48 -6.70 2.86
C LYS A 2 17.06 -7.29 2.64
N ARG A 3 16.97 -8.52 2.15
CA ARG A 3 15.69 -9.21 1.84
C ARG A 3 14.84 -9.57 3.06
N ARG A 4 15.39 -9.57 4.28
CA ARG A 4 14.70 -10.00 5.50
C ARG A 4 14.04 -8.85 6.27
N ILE A 5 14.44 -7.61 6.01
CA ILE A 5 13.95 -6.43 6.77
C ILE A 5 12.55 -6.05 6.30
N VAL A 6 12.34 -5.93 4.98
CA VAL A 6 11.02 -5.60 4.41
C VAL A 6 9.99 -6.69 4.73
N ALA A 7 10.42 -7.95 4.77
CA ALA A 7 9.53 -9.08 4.99
C ALA A 7 8.83 -9.10 6.36
N ALA A 8 9.47 -8.54 7.40
CA ALA A 8 8.89 -8.46 8.74
C ALA A 8 7.84 -7.34 8.89
N LEU A 9 7.81 -6.37 7.98
CA LEU A 9 6.93 -5.19 8.06
C LEU A 9 5.57 -5.40 7.42
N VAL A 10 5.48 -6.34 6.48
CA VAL A 10 4.30 -6.58 5.65
C VAL A 10 3.15 -7.26 6.40
N THR A 11 3.41 -7.90 7.54
CA THR A 11 2.42 -8.75 8.23
C THR A 11 1.16 -8.03 8.73
N ALA A 12 1.14 -6.70 8.79
CA ALA A 12 -0.01 -5.92 9.25
C ALA A 12 -1.02 -5.58 8.13
N LEU A 13 -0.63 -5.64 6.85
CA LEU A 13 -1.41 -5.08 5.72
C LEU A 13 -2.44 -6.03 5.08
N LEU A 14 -2.61 -7.25 5.60
CA LEU A 14 -3.46 -8.28 4.98
C LEU A 14 -4.74 -8.55 5.80
N PRO A 15 -5.83 -7.77 5.61
CA PRO A 15 -7.15 -8.23 6.00
C PRO A 15 -7.61 -9.28 4.97
N LEU A 16 -7.48 -10.56 5.32
CA LEU A 16 -7.73 -11.72 4.46
C LEU A 16 -9.22 -12.03 4.19
N GLY A 17 -10.13 -11.06 4.24
CA GLY A 17 -11.56 -11.36 4.13
C GLY A 17 -12.45 -10.18 3.82
N MET A 18 -12.39 -9.63 2.60
CA MET A 18 -13.39 -8.66 2.16
C MET A 18 -14.75 -9.35 1.93
N THR A 19 -15.64 -9.29 2.92
CA THR A 19 -17.08 -9.55 2.72
C THR A 19 -17.82 -8.22 2.77
N GLY A 20 -18.13 -7.67 1.59
CA GLY A 20 -18.75 -6.35 1.46
C GLY A 20 -20.27 -6.40 1.54
N CYS A 21 -20.86 -5.59 2.42
CA CYS A 21 -22.25 -5.12 2.29
C CYS A 21 -22.15 -3.61 2.08
N SER A 22 -22.11 -3.18 0.82
CA SER A 22 -21.75 -1.82 0.41
C SER A 22 -22.97 -0.89 0.31
N ILE A 23 -22.74 0.42 0.53
CA ILE A 23 -23.69 1.50 0.24
C ILE A 23 -23.58 1.82 -1.26
N ALA A 24 -24.67 1.64 -2.02
CA ALA A 24 -24.68 1.60 -3.49
C ALA A 24 -23.93 2.75 -4.21
N SER A 25 -23.87 3.96 -3.64
CA SER A 25 -23.22 5.12 -4.26
C SER A 25 -21.69 5.14 -4.17
N LYS A 26 -21.10 4.36 -3.24
CA LYS A 26 -19.65 4.23 -3.08
C LYS A 26 -19.11 2.95 -3.71
N THR A 27 -19.97 1.98 -4.01
CA THR A 27 -19.59 0.68 -4.57
C THR A 27 -18.87 0.81 -5.91
N SER A 28 -19.42 1.56 -6.87
CA SER A 28 -18.79 1.74 -8.19
C SER A 28 -17.48 2.53 -8.11
N ALA A 29 -17.38 3.50 -7.21
CA ALA A 29 -16.14 4.23 -6.95
C ALA A 29 -15.04 3.32 -6.39
N CYS A 30 -15.41 2.39 -5.51
CA CYS A 30 -14.46 1.45 -4.91
C CYS A 30 -14.15 0.23 -5.81
N GLU A 31 -14.95 -0.07 -6.82
CA GLU A 31 -14.66 -1.12 -7.82
C GLU A 31 -13.38 -0.83 -8.63
N GLU A 32 -13.08 0.44 -8.86
CA GLU A 32 -11.84 0.90 -9.52
C GLU A 32 -10.57 0.47 -8.75
N LEU A 33 -10.70 0.11 -7.47
CA LEU A 33 -9.59 -0.30 -6.60
C LEU A 33 -9.28 -1.79 -6.69
N SER A 34 -10.14 -2.60 -7.31
CA SER A 34 -9.94 -4.05 -7.39
C SER A 34 -8.61 -4.45 -8.03
N GLY A 35 -8.18 -3.74 -9.06
CA GLY A 35 -6.87 -3.90 -9.70
C GLY A 35 -5.71 -3.54 -8.76
N PRO A 36 -5.61 -2.26 -8.30
CA PRO A 36 -4.58 -1.82 -7.37
C PRO A 36 -4.48 -2.67 -6.10
N LEU A 37 -5.60 -3.11 -5.53
CA LEU A 37 -5.62 -3.97 -4.33
C LEU A 37 -5.02 -5.35 -4.59
N LYS A 38 -5.30 -5.93 -5.74
CA LYS A 38 -4.72 -7.22 -6.14
C LYS A 38 -3.21 -7.08 -6.34
N GLU A 39 -2.77 -6.02 -7.01
CA GLU A 39 -1.35 -5.73 -7.22
C GLU A 39 -0.62 -5.48 -5.89
N ALA A 40 -1.28 -4.78 -4.96
CA ALA A 40 -0.78 -4.53 -3.60
C ALA A 40 -0.51 -5.84 -2.87
N GLY A 41 -1.50 -6.74 -2.86
CA GLY A 41 -1.39 -8.05 -2.24
C GLY A 41 -0.23 -8.87 -2.81
N VAL A 42 -0.04 -8.86 -4.14
CA VAL A 42 1.05 -9.59 -4.80
C VAL A 42 2.41 -8.98 -4.46
N ALA A 43 2.58 -7.65 -4.56
CA ALA A 43 3.86 -7.02 -4.27
C ALA A 43 4.25 -7.19 -2.80
N LEU A 44 3.30 -7.04 -1.88
CA LEU A 44 3.50 -7.29 -0.46
C LEU A 44 3.88 -8.75 -0.19
N LEU A 45 3.19 -9.72 -0.81
CA LEU A 45 3.54 -11.12 -0.68
C LEU A 45 4.98 -11.39 -1.18
N ASN A 46 5.34 -10.87 -2.36
CA ASN A 46 6.68 -11.03 -2.93
C ASN A 46 7.75 -10.37 -2.04
N ALA A 47 7.46 -9.18 -1.49
CA ALA A 47 8.34 -8.51 -0.54
C ALA A 47 8.50 -9.33 0.76
N ARG A 48 7.41 -9.96 1.24
CA ARG A 48 7.41 -10.86 2.41
C ARG A 48 8.21 -12.13 2.18
N LEU A 49 8.13 -12.71 0.98
CA LEU A 49 8.91 -13.89 0.62
C LEU A 49 10.38 -13.55 0.31
N GLY A 50 10.74 -12.26 0.27
CA GLY A 50 12.07 -11.80 -0.14
C GLY A 50 12.34 -12.02 -1.63
N GLU A 51 11.27 -12.18 -2.42
CA GLU A 51 11.27 -12.40 -3.87
C GLU A 51 11.20 -11.09 -4.66
N ALA A 52 10.87 -9.98 -4.00
CA ALA A 52 10.99 -8.66 -4.60
C ALA A 52 12.47 -8.28 -4.76
N GLU A 53 12.97 -8.29 -6.00
CA GLU A 53 14.34 -7.85 -6.32
C GLU A 53 14.53 -6.35 -6.04
N ASN A 54 13.52 -5.55 -6.36
CA ASN A 54 13.48 -4.11 -6.11
C ASN A 54 12.13 -3.73 -5.46
N PRO A 55 12.02 -3.76 -4.12
CA PRO A 55 10.78 -3.44 -3.43
C PRO A 55 10.34 -2.00 -3.65
N GLY A 56 11.29 -1.05 -3.74
CA GLY A 56 10.99 0.36 -4.02
C GLY A 56 10.25 0.54 -5.34
N GLU A 57 10.79 0.00 -6.44
CA GLU A 57 10.12 0.07 -7.75
C GLU A 57 8.75 -0.64 -7.77
N SER A 58 8.63 -1.77 -7.05
CA SER A 58 7.36 -2.47 -6.92
C SER A 58 6.30 -1.61 -6.23
N PHE A 59 6.70 -0.89 -5.18
CA PHE A 59 5.81 0.02 -4.45
C PHE A 59 5.51 1.30 -5.26
N THR A 60 6.43 1.79 -6.09
CA THR A 60 6.16 2.89 -7.04
C THR A 60 5.05 2.53 -8.01
N LYS A 61 5.10 1.35 -8.64
CA LYS A 61 4.06 0.88 -9.56
C LYS A 61 2.70 0.77 -8.86
N LEU A 62 2.73 0.39 -7.59
CA LEU A 62 1.56 0.35 -6.74
C LEU A 62 0.95 1.73 -6.50
N ALA A 63 1.76 2.72 -6.14
CA ALA A 63 1.30 4.08 -6.01
C ALA A 63 0.67 4.59 -7.32
N GLU A 64 1.32 4.34 -8.46
CA GLU A 64 0.82 4.72 -9.79
C GLU A 64 -0.53 4.05 -10.13
N ALA A 65 -0.73 2.80 -9.73
CA ALA A 65 -2.00 2.11 -9.89
C ALA A 65 -3.12 2.76 -9.06
N TYR A 66 -2.84 3.14 -7.81
CA TYR A 66 -3.77 3.90 -6.96
C TYR A 66 -4.06 5.29 -7.52
N GLU A 67 -3.06 6.02 -8.03
CA GLU A 67 -3.23 7.32 -8.69
C GLU A 67 -4.12 7.20 -9.94
N THR A 68 -3.89 6.15 -10.74
CA THR A 68 -4.67 5.87 -11.94
C THR A 68 -6.13 5.53 -11.60
N ALA A 69 -6.37 4.74 -10.56
CA ALA A 69 -7.72 4.46 -10.07
C ALA A 69 -8.38 5.74 -9.55
N SER A 70 -7.67 6.51 -8.72
CA SER A 70 -8.14 7.78 -8.16
C SER A 70 -8.58 8.78 -9.22
N ALA A 71 -7.88 8.85 -10.36
CA ALA A 71 -8.23 9.74 -11.47
C ALA A 71 -9.60 9.42 -12.10
N LYS A 72 -10.10 8.18 -11.94
CA LYS A 72 -11.41 7.74 -12.46
C LYS A 72 -12.54 7.87 -11.44
N ILE A 73 -12.20 8.08 -10.16
CA ILE A 73 -13.17 8.12 -9.08
C ILE A 73 -13.82 9.52 -9.01
N ALA A 74 -15.11 9.58 -9.29
CA ALA A 74 -15.89 10.82 -9.21
C ALA A 74 -16.33 11.18 -7.78
N ASN A 75 -16.45 10.18 -6.88
CA ASN A 75 -16.82 10.43 -5.49
C ASN A 75 -15.65 11.07 -4.74
N SER A 76 -15.80 12.32 -4.30
CA SER A 76 -14.71 13.09 -3.70
C SER A 76 -14.15 12.49 -2.40
N GLU A 77 -15.00 11.83 -1.60
CA GLU A 77 -14.59 11.20 -0.34
C GLU A 77 -13.73 9.95 -0.62
N VAL A 78 -14.22 9.05 -1.50
CA VAL A 78 -13.44 7.89 -1.92
C VAL A 78 -12.15 8.33 -2.62
N LYS A 79 -12.24 9.33 -3.51
CA LYS A 79 -11.07 9.88 -4.20
C LYS A 79 -10.01 10.39 -3.23
N ALA A 80 -10.41 11.19 -2.23
CA ALA A 80 -9.47 11.69 -1.23
C ALA A 80 -8.77 10.57 -0.45
N SER A 81 -9.53 9.55 0.00
CA SER A 81 -8.95 8.39 0.68
C SER A 81 -7.99 7.59 -0.21
N VAL A 82 -8.31 7.45 -1.50
CA VAL A 82 -7.43 6.75 -2.48
C VAL A 82 -6.18 7.57 -2.79
N ASP A 83 -6.29 8.89 -2.94
CA ASP A 83 -5.15 9.81 -3.12
C ASP A 83 -4.19 9.74 -1.93
N GLN A 84 -4.72 9.63 -0.70
CA GLN A 84 -3.94 9.53 0.52
C GLN A 84 -3.17 8.20 0.58
N VAL A 85 -3.82 7.07 0.26
CA VAL A 85 -3.17 5.76 0.16
C VAL A 85 -2.10 5.75 -0.94
N ALA A 86 -2.34 6.41 -2.08
CA ALA A 86 -1.35 6.53 -3.15
C ALA A 86 -0.09 7.29 -2.69
N ALA A 87 -0.27 8.39 -1.95
CA ALA A 87 0.82 9.18 -1.39
C ALA A 87 1.65 8.39 -0.35
N ASP A 88 0.99 7.60 0.49
CA ASP A 88 1.69 6.73 1.43
C ASP A 88 2.49 5.65 0.71
N TRP A 89 1.94 5.05 -0.35
CA TRP A 89 2.68 4.10 -1.19
C TRP A 89 3.91 4.72 -1.84
N ARG A 90 3.82 5.98 -2.33
CA ARG A 90 4.99 6.75 -2.81
C ARG A 90 6.04 6.91 -1.72
N THR A 91 5.62 7.28 -0.51
CA THR A 91 6.54 7.45 0.63
C THR A 91 7.25 6.14 0.99
N VAL A 92 6.49 5.03 1.05
CA VAL A 92 7.04 3.68 1.28
C VAL A 92 8.02 3.29 0.16
N ALA A 93 7.68 3.57 -1.10
CA ALA A 93 8.52 3.29 -2.24
C ALA A 93 9.86 4.04 -2.17
N GLU A 94 9.82 5.34 -1.93
CA GLU A 94 10.99 6.20 -1.79
C GLU A 94 11.92 5.72 -0.67
N LYS A 95 11.36 5.44 0.52
CA LYS A 95 12.14 4.94 1.66
C LYS A 95 12.72 3.54 1.40
N ALA A 96 11.94 2.63 0.81
CA ALA A 96 12.42 1.29 0.46
C ALA A 96 13.51 1.32 -0.62
N GLN A 97 13.41 2.24 -1.59
CA GLN A 97 14.43 2.45 -2.61
C GLN A 97 15.73 3.01 -2.02
N ALA A 98 15.64 4.03 -1.16
CA ALA A 98 16.80 4.61 -0.47
C ALA A 98 17.59 3.57 0.33
N LEU A 99 16.90 2.66 1.03
CA LEU A 99 17.51 1.54 1.76
C LEU A 99 18.19 0.52 0.83
N SER A 100 17.70 0.37 -0.40
CA SER A 100 18.23 -0.57 -1.38
C SER A 100 19.48 -0.03 -2.06
N GLU A 101 19.51 1.27 -2.35
CA GLU A 101 20.60 2.01 -2.99
C GLU A 101 21.82 2.20 -2.08
N ASP A 102 21.61 2.43 -0.79
CA ASP A 102 22.70 2.56 0.19
C ASP A 102 22.65 1.51 1.31
N PRO A 103 22.93 0.23 0.98
CA PRO A 103 22.79 -0.87 1.93
C PRO A 103 23.84 -0.89 3.04
N LYS A 104 24.91 -0.10 2.91
CA LYS A 104 26.00 -0.06 3.90
C LYS A 104 25.72 0.95 4.99
N ASN A 105 24.85 1.93 4.71
CA ASN A 105 24.41 2.95 5.65
C ASN A 105 22.93 2.78 6.01
N VAL A 106 22.43 1.55 6.02
CA VAL A 106 21.13 1.21 6.61
C VAL A 106 21.33 1.16 8.12
N ASP A 107 20.84 2.17 8.81
CA ASP A 107 20.78 2.26 10.26
C ASP A 107 19.36 1.92 10.77
N GLU A 108 19.24 1.79 12.09
CA GLU A 108 17.99 1.45 12.75
C GLU A 108 16.91 2.52 12.55
N GLU A 109 17.30 3.80 12.50
CA GLU A 109 16.41 4.95 12.27
C GLU A 109 15.71 4.84 10.91
N LYS A 110 16.46 4.59 9.83
CA LYS A 110 15.87 4.43 8.48
C LYS A 110 14.96 3.21 8.37
N ILE A 111 15.25 2.15 9.12
CA ILE A 111 14.37 0.97 9.19
C ILE A 111 13.07 1.37 9.90
N GLN A 112 13.15 2.00 11.08
CA GLN A 112 12.00 2.46 11.85
C GLN A 112 11.13 3.44 11.05
N ASP A 113 11.76 4.36 10.31
CA ASP A 113 11.10 5.29 9.39
C ASP A 113 10.27 4.58 8.31
N LEU A 114 10.82 3.50 7.74
CA LEU A 114 10.08 2.68 6.79
C LEU A 114 8.93 1.93 7.48
N GLN A 115 9.12 1.42 8.71
CA GLN A 115 8.03 0.78 9.47
C GLN A 115 6.89 1.76 9.74
N ALA A 116 7.20 2.96 10.23
CA ALA A 116 6.21 4.00 10.51
C ALA A 116 5.43 4.38 9.26
N SER A 117 6.09 4.40 8.09
CA SER A 117 5.43 4.66 6.81
C SER A 117 4.49 3.53 6.41
N PHE A 118 4.85 2.28 6.68
CA PHE A 118 3.94 1.14 6.50
C PHE A 118 2.76 1.15 7.48
N GLU A 119 2.96 1.57 8.73
CA GLU A 119 1.89 1.72 9.72
C GLU A 119 0.89 2.82 9.33
N GLN A 120 1.40 3.96 8.86
CA GLN A 120 0.59 5.05 8.32
C GLN A 120 -0.19 4.60 7.09
N LEU A 121 0.48 3.95 6.13
CA LEU A 121 -0.16 3.35 4.96
C LEU A 121 -1.29 2.39 5.38
N ASN A 122 -1.03 1.52 6.35
CA ASN A 122 -2.04 0.57 6.83
C ASN A 122 -3.24 1.27 7.48
N THR A 123 -2.99 2.35 8.21
CA THR A 123 -4.05 3.19 8.79
C THR A 123 -4.96 3.75 7.70
N HIS A 124 -4.40 4.46 6.72
CA HIS A 124 -5.19 5.07 5.65
C HIS A 124 -5.82 4.02 4.72
N GLN A 125 -5.16 2.87 4.49
CA GLN A 125 -5.73 1.74 3.75
C GLN A 125 -6.97 1.17 4.46
N THR A 126 -6.93 1.08 5.80
CA THR A 126 -8.07 0.63 6.61
C THR A 126 -9.20 1.67 6.57
N GLU A 127 -8.89 2.95 6.63
CA GLU A 127 -9.88 4.03 6.49
C GLU A 127 -10.53 4.04 5.10
N LEU A 128 -9.75 3.78 4.04
CA LEU A 128 -10.26 3.58 2.69
C LEU A 128 -11.23 2.39 2.64
N PHE A 129 -10.89 1.29 3.29
CA PHE A 129 -11.77 0.13 3.34
C PHE A 129 -13.08 0.42 4.12
N HIS A 130 -13.02 1.13 5.24
CA HIS A 130 -14.20 1.64 5.94
C HIS A 130 -15.04 2.53 5.02
N THR A 131 -14.40 3.46 4.28
CA THR A 131 -15.05 4.36 3.33
C THR A 131 -15.78 3.57 2.24
N CYS A 132 -15.18 2.48 1.76
CA CYS A 132 -15.74 1.57 0.77
C CYS A 132 -16.75 0.56 1.33
N GLY A 133 -16.94 0.50 2.65
CA GLY A 133 -17.83 -0.46 3.31
C GLY A 133 -17.32 -1.90 3.26
N TYR A 134 -16.02 -2.11 3.05
CA TYR A 134 -15.42 -3.43 3.22
C TYR A 134 -15.34 -3.76 4.72
N LYS A 135 -15.70 -5.00 5.08
CA LYS A 135 -15.47 -5.53 6.43
C LYS A 135 -14.22 -6.41 6.43
N TYR A 136 -13.52 -6.43 7.57
CA TYR A 136 -12.31 -7.20 7.86
C TYR A 136 -12.59 -8.24 8.93
#